data_AF-A0A7J5YWY0-F1
#
_entry.id   AF-A0A7J5YWY0-F1
#
_cell.length_a   1.000
_cell.length_b   1.000
_cell.length_c   1.000
_cell.angle_alpha   90.00
_cell.angle_beta   90.00
_cell.angle_gamma   90.00
#
_symmetry.space_group_name_H-M   'P 1'
#
loop_
_entity.id
_entity.type
_entity.pdbx_description
1 polymer ?
#
loop_
_entity_poly.entity_id
_entity_poly.type
_entity_poly.pdbx_seq_one_letter_code
_entity_poly.pdbx_strand_id
1 'polypeptide(L)'
;MDTLIKMIAKVAESLTVPEMLTLEKQHSADLHTVSLNTLVVVQTFDSEGKLGKTGPSQVLWYKVGMNVLKMSNEMHKLQHSNLILSHWVREAASLASARQPCTSPVPVALTQIYEIIWQPLITEFSQLGVSMANASVTLEELNEVLMESGDQGDGKIMKKELSLMSEILCESASFKPEEKWVERRLAQIQEYRQLHEAAAAASAMLKIAEKMKLSGKFAEIETLSQLEEDTFKQRPLGSLTADLFQAKRQLSTVTKHHTACLEEFLASQTLVSWKMPAYYSVHCTDMSDVKVYVDLASISAGENDTEIDQVACFHDAVMGYAPLLYSLSPEAGFQEFLKCAQQVWDTQNRDDKLPDKLRESTRLLNWLKALKETHGSVEQSSLSLLLLLMLMEFIT
;
A
#
# COMPACT_ATOMS: atom_id res chain seq x y z
N MET A 1 4.67 33.83 14.12
CA MET A 1 4.27 33.68 15.53
C MET A 1 2.97 32.91 15.67
N ASP A 2 1.84 33.32 15.07
CA ASP A 2 0.58 32.55 15.10
C ASP A 2 0.76 31.03 14.83
N THR A 3 1.47 30.68 13.76
CA THR A 3 1.77 29.27 13.45
C THR A 3 2.58 28.57 14.55
N LEU A 4 3.56 29.24 15.16
CA LEU A 4 4.32 28.67 16.28
C LEU A 4 3.38 28.36 17.46
N ILE A 5 2.47 29.27 17.80
CA ILE A 5 1.45 29.05 18.85
C ILE A 5 0.63 27.79 18.54
N LYS A 6 0.10 27.71 17.32
CA LYS A 6 -0.70 26.56 16.85
C LYS A 6 0.10 25.25 16.86
N MET A 7 1.37 25.27 16.46
CA MET A 7 2.25 24.11 16.45
C MET A 7 2.56 23.61 17.86
N ILE A 8 2.85 24.52 18.80
CA ILE A 8 3.05 24.17 20.22
C ILE A 8 1.76 23.60 20.83
N ALA A 9 0.59 24.19 20.50
CA ALA A 9 -0.70 23.67 20.97
C ALA A 9 -0.97 22.22 20.53
N LYS A 10 -0.49 21.80 19.36
CA LYS A 10 -0.62 20.41 18.88
C LYS A 10 0.13 19.37 19.73
N VAL A 11 1.10 19.79 20.54
CA VAL A 11 1.91 18.90 21.38
C VAL A 11 1.74 19.18 22.89
N ALA A 12 0.69 19.93 23.25
CA ALA A 12 0.41 20.32 24.62
C ALA A 12 0.17 19.13 25.58
N GLU A 13 -0.24 17.98 25.05
CA GLU A 13 -0.39 16.75 25.83
C GLU A 13 0.97 16.17 26.29
N SER A 14 2.02 16.42 25.53
CA SER A 14 3.38 15.92 25.80
C SER A 14 4.27 16.98 26.46
N LEU A 15 4.16 18.25 26.05
CA LEU A 15 5.06 19.33 26.45
C LEU A 15 4.30 20.54 26.98
N THR A 16 4.80 21.13 28.08
CA THR A 16 4.37 22.45 28.57
C THR A 16 5.44 23.47 28.27
N VAL A 17 5.08 24.60 27.65
CA VAL A 17 6.03 25.68 27.32
C VAL A 17 5.72 26.92 28.18
N PRO A 18 6.51 27.21 29.23
CA PRO A 18 6.23 28.31 30.16
C PRO A 18 6.12 29.69 29.48
N GLU A 19 6.90 29.92 28.42
CA GLU A 19 6.92 31.19 27.69
C GLU A 19 5.65 31.43 26.85
N MET A 20 4.84 30.39 26.61
CA MET A 20 3.69 30.43 25.69
C MET A 20 2.61 31.41 26.15
N LEU A 21 2.31 31.46 27.46
CA LEU A 21 1.31 32.38 28.02
C LEU A 21 1.67 33.86 27.78
N THR A 22 2.96 34.19 27.81
CA THR A 22 3.42 35.56 27.55
C THR A 22 3.33 35.89 26.07
N LEU A 23 3.67 34.93 25.22
CA LEU A 23 3.60 35.07 23.76
C LEU A 23 2.17 35.19 23.24
N GLU A 24 1.22 34.44 23.78
CA GLU A 24 -0.20 34.54 23.42
C GLU A 24 -0.79 35.90 23.80
N LYS A 25 -0.44 36.41 24.99
CA LYS A 25 -0.83 37.76 25.42
C LYS A 25 -0.25 38.84 24.52
N GLN A 26 1.03 38.72 24.13
CA GLN A 26 1.65 39.65 23.18
C GLN A 26 1.00 39.54 21.79
N HIS A 27 0.64 38.34 21.35
CA HIS A 27 0.03 38.13 20.04
C HIS A 27 -1.41 38.67 19.96
N SER A 28 -2.15 38.64 21.06
CA SER A 28 -3.54 39.11 21.16
C SER A 28 -3.70 40.59 21.56
N ALA A 29 -2.60 41.30 21.82
CA ALA A 29 -2.64 42.70 22.21
C ALA A 29 -3.06 43.61 21.03
N ASP A 30 -3.86 44.63 21.33
CA ASP A 30 -4.19 45.68 20.38
C ASP A 30 -2.97 46.60 20.14
N LEU A 31 -2.48 46.64 18.90
CA LEU A 31 -1.29 47.39 18.50
C LEU A 31 -1.62 48.81 18.02
N HIS A 32 -2.89 49.21 17.91
CA HIS A 32 -3.27 50.54 17.40
C HIS A 32 -2.72 51.70 18.24
N THR A 33 -2.39 51.46 19.51
CA THR A 33 -1.88 52.46 20.45
C THR A 33 -0.37 52.36 20.70
N VAL A 34 0.31 51.37 20.10
CA VAL A 34 1.74 51.10 20.33
C VAL A 34 2.60 51.86 19.34
N SER A 35 3.63 52.55 19.84
CA SER A 35 4.55 53.33 19.01
C SER A 35 5.45 52.44 18.14
N LEU A 36 5.71 52.88 16.91
CA LEU A 36 6.50 52.13 15.90
C LEU A 36 7.90 51.74 16.39
N ASN A 37 8.55 52.60 17.18
CA ASN A 37 9.86 52.31 17.77
C ASN A 37 9.87 51.15 18.78
N THR A 38 8.70 50.76 19.28
CA THR A 38 8.51 49.58 20.15
C THR A 38 8.22 48.32 19.33
N LEU A 39 7.66 48.49 18.13
CA LEU A 39 7.24 47.38 17.27
C LEU A 39 8.37 46.89 16.37
N VAL A 40 9.18 47.79 15.84
CA VAL A 40 10.23 47.49 14.86
C VAL A 40 11.48 48.32 15.11
N VAL A 41 12.63 47.78 14.71
CA VAL A 41 13.87 48.56 14.67
C VAL A 41 13.69 49.71 13.66
N VAL A 42 13.74 50.94 14.18
CA VAL A 42 13.68 52.15 13.38
C VAL A 42 14.98 52.28 12.59
N GLN A 43 14.87 52.35 11.26
CA GLN A 43 16.03 52.60 10.40
C GLN A 43 16.22 54.10 10.22
N THR A 44 17.45 54.57 10.39
CA THR A 44 17.83 55.95 10.08
C THR A 44 18.18 56.07 8.60
N PHE A 45 17.73 57.13 7.96
CA PHE A 45 18.13 57.51 6.61
C PHE A 45 19.30 58.52 6.67
N ASP A 46 20.16 58.51 5.66
CA ASP A 46 21.20 59.54 5.51
C ASP A 46 20.63 60.85 4.93
N SER A 47 21.47 61.89 4.85
CA SER A 47 21.11 63.20 4.29
C SER A 47 20.67 63.17 2.82
N GLU A 48 20.87 62.06 2.11
CA GLU A 48 20.42 61.83 0.72
C GLU A 48 19.14 60.99 0.64
N GLY A 49 18.56 60.60 1.79
CA GLY A 49 17.34 59.78 1.85
C GLY A 49 17.58 58.29 1.57
N LYS A 50 18.82 57.81 1.59
CA LYS A 50 19.13 56.38 1.45
C LYS A 50 19.05 55.67 2.81
N LEU A 51 18.43 54.50 2.80
CA LEU A 51 18.37 53.59 3.94
C LEU A 51 19.69 52.84 4.07
N GLY A 52 20.26 52.79 5.28
CA GLY A 52 21.51 52.07 5.55
C GLY A 52 21.43 50.54 5.45
N LYS A 53 20.23 49.95 5.43
CA LYS A 53 19.98 48.51 5.19
C LYS A 53 18.81 48.33 4.24
N THR A 54 18.99 47.55 3.18
CA THR A 54 17.99 47.29 2.12
C THR A 54 17.13 46.04 2.40
N GLY A 55 16.81 45.76 3.67
CA GLY A 55 16.04 44.59 4.09
C GLY A 55 14.92 44.91 5.08
N PRO A 56 13.97 43.99 5.30
CA PRO A 56 12.88 44.18 6.26
C PRO A 56 13.43 44.43 7.68
N SER A 57 12.87 45.43 8.36
CA SER A 57 13.26 45.77 9.74
C SER A 57 12.92 44.64 10.72
N GLN A 58 13.83 44.40 11.67
CA GLN A 58 13.62 43.41 12.72
C GLN A 58 12.45 43.82 13.61
N VAL A 59 11.50 42.91 13.80
CA VAL A 59 10.35 43.09 14.70
C VAL A 59 10.82 42.94 16.14
N LEU A 60 10.59 43.98 16.96
CA LEU A 60 10.95 44.04 18.38
C LEU A 60 9.80 43.63 19.31
N TRP A 61 8.58 43.58 18.79
CA TRP A 61 7.37 43.28 19.56
C TRP A 61 7.44 41.95 20.31
N TYR A 62 7.97 40.92 19.65
CA TYR A 62 8.18 39.61 20.27
C TYR A 62 9.60 39.55 20.85
N LYS A 63 9.71 39.53 22.19
CA LYS A 63 11.00 39.40 22.90
C LYS A 63 11.49 37.96 22.92
N VAL A 64 11.72 37.39 21.74
CA VAL A 64 12.17 36.00 21.56
C VAL A 64 13.56 35.93 20.93
N GLY A 65 14.31 34.88 21.27
CA GLY A 65 15.63 34.64 20.71
C GLY A 65 15.59 34.36 19.20
N MET A 66 16.71 34.58 18.51
CA MET A 66 16.81 34.41 17.05
C MET A 66 16.50 32.98 16.59
N ASN A 67 16.84 31.98 17.41
CA ASN A 67 16.48 30.57 17.19
C ASN A 67 14.96 30.37 17.11
N VAL A 68 14.20 31.01 18.00
CA VAL A 68 12.73 30.92 18.04
C VAL A 68 12.10 31.65 16.86
N LEU A 69 12.69 32.77 16.42
CA LEU A 69 12.24 33.46 15.21
C LEU A 69 12.47 32.61 13.96
N LYS A 70 13.66 31.98 13.86
CA LYS A 70 13.98 31.06 12.78
C LYS A 70 13.01 29.87 12.76
N MET A 71 12.81 29.22 13.91
CA MET A 71 11.82 28.17 14.09
C MET A 71 10.43 28.60 13.65
N SER A 72 9.96 29.78 14.09
CA SER A 72 8.63 30.26 13.72
C SER A 72 8.51 30.51 12.22
N ASN A 73 9.58 30.94 11.54
CA ASN A 73 9.57 31.15 10.10
C ASN A 73 9.50 29.82 9.34
N GLU A 74 10.31 28.84 9.75
CA GLU A 74 10.31 27.50 9.17
C GLU A 74 8.97 26.79 9.41
N MET A 75 8.42 26.88 10.64
CA MET A 75 7.10 26.35 10.97
C MET A 75 6.00 26.97 10.11
N HIS A 76 6.06 28.28 9.84
CA HIS A 76 5.10 28.95 8.97
C HIS A 76 5.11 28.39 7.54
N LYS A 77 6.30 28.11 6.99
CA LYS A 77 6.43 27.51 5.66
C LYS A 77 5.93 26.07 5.64
N LEU A 78 6.26 25.31 6.68
CA LEU A 78 6.06 23.86 6.75
C LEU A 78 4.76 23.43 7.45
N GLN A 79 3.90 24.36 7.88
CA GLN A 79 2.64 24.08 8.59
C GLN A 79 1.66 23.18 7.84
N HIS A 80 1.90 23.00 6.55
CA HIS A 80 1.09 22.24 5.62
C HIS A 80 1.73 20.92 5.18
N SER A 81 2.93 20.60 5.67
CA SER A 81 3.58 19.30 5.49
C SER A 81 3.03 18.29 6.49
N ASN A 82 2.52 17.17 5.99
CA ASN A 82 2.06 16.06 6.82
C ASN A 82 3.24 15.35 7.49
N LEU A 83 4.38 15.23 6.80
CA LEU A 83 5.60 14.61 7.35
C LEU A 83 6.15 15.41 8.53
N ILE A 84 6.27 16.73 8.38
CA ILE A 84 6.72 17.60 9.47
C ILE A 84 5.77 17.53 10.66
N LEU A 85 4.45 17.52 10.42
CA LEU A 85 3.46 17.43 11.48
C LEU A 85 3.48 16.07 12.20
N SER A 86 3.65 14.96 11.47
CA SER A 86 3.73 13.63 12.07
C SER A 86 5.00 13.47 12.90
N HIS A 87 6.15 13.89 12.36
CA HIS A 87 7.43 13.87 13.06
C HIS A 87 7.42 14.80 14.28
N TRP A 88 6.83 15.99 14.16
CA TRP A 88 6.71 16.94 15.27
C TRP A 88 5.97 16.35 16.48
N VAL A 89 4.85 15.68 16.25
CA VAL A 89 4.07 15.01 17.31
C VAL A 89 4.83 13.82 17.89
N ARG A 90 5.46 13.01 17.02
CA ARG A 90 6.26 11.84 17.44
C ARG A 90 7.44 12.23 18.34
N GLU A 91 8.23 13.21 17.93
CA GLU A 91 9.41 13.64 18.68
C GLU A 91 9.05 14.31 20.01
N ALA A 92 7.94 15.07 20.04
CA ALA A 92 7.44 15.62 21.30
C ALA A 92 7.03 14.54 22.30
N ALA A 93 6.35 13.48 21.84
CA ALA A 93 5.96 12.34 22.67
C ALA A 93 7.19 11.50 23.12
N SER A 94 8.17 11.31 22.23
CA SER A 94 9.45 10.65 22.51
C SER A 94 10.22 11.38 23.61
N LEU A 95 10.34 12.71 23.52
CA LEU A 95 11.00 13.54 24.53
C LEU A 95 10.30 13.47 25.90
N ALA A 96 8.97 13.48 25.92
CA ALA A 96 8.19 13.34 27.15
C ALA A 96 8.43 11.97 27.82
N SER A 97 8.50 10.91 27.02
CA SER A 97 8.74 9.54 27.48
C SER A 97 10.17 9.35 28.01
N ALA A 98 11.17 9.95 27.37
CA ALA A 98 12.57 9.86 27.77
C ALA A 98 12.87 10.54 29.13
N ARG A 99 12.00 11.46 29.58
CA ARG A 99 12.18 12.22 30.83
C ARG A 99 11.38 11.64 32.02
N GLN A 100 10.91 10.40 31.94
CA GLN A 100 10.34 9.73 33.11
C GLN A 100 11.38 9.63 34.25
N PRO A 101 10.98 9.88 35.52
CA PRO A 101 9.61 9.85 36.05
C PRO A 101 8.89 11.22 36.17
N CYS A 102 9.22 12.24 35.36
CA CYS A 102 8.51 13.53 35.39
C CYS A 102 6.99 13.38 35.11
N THR A 103 6.17 14.19 35.78
CA THR A 103 4.74 14.33 35.49
C THR A 103 4.54 14.94 34.10
N SER A 104 3.87 14.22 33.20
CA SER A 104 3.45 14.74 31.90
C SER A 104 2.34 15.79 32.10
N PRO A 105 2.36 16.93 31.38
CA PRO A 105 3.28 17.32 30.31
C PRO A 105 4.60 17.92 30.82
N VAL A 106 5.72 17.62 30.14
CA VAL A 106 7.06 18.02 30.60
C VAL A 106 7.32 19.50 30.31
N PRO A 107 7.79 20.32 31.29
CA PRO A 107 8.14 21.71 31.04
C PRO A 107 9.42 21.82 30.19
N VAL A 108 9.33 22.49 29.04
CA VAL A 108 10.46 22.72 28.11
C VAL A 108 10.43 24.15 27.59
N ALA A 109 11.58 24.82 27.62
CA ALA A 109 11.74 26.18 27.09
C ALA A 109 11.72 26.20 25.54
N LEU A 110 11.32 27.32 24.94
CA LEU A 110 11.26 27.44 23.46
C LEU A 110 12.62 27.26 22.78
N THR A 111 13.70 27.69 23.42
CA THR A 111 15.07 27.50 22.91
C THR A 111 15.46 26.03 22.92
N GLN A 112 15.09 25.29 23.96
CA GLN A 112 15.33 23.85 24.06
C GLN A 112 14.50 23.07 23.04
N ILE A 113 13.25 23.47 22.79
CA ILE A 113 12.42 22.89 21.72
C ILE A 113 13.11 23.05 20.36
N TYR A 114 13.65 24.23 20.09
CA TYR A 114 14.38 24.46 18.84
C TYR A 114 15.60 23.55 18.71
N GLU A 115 16.42 23.44 19.77
CA GLU A 115 17.67 22.69 19.74
C GLU A 115 17.48 21.17 19.75
N ILE A 116 16.51 20.66 20.52
CA ILE A 116 16.34 19.22 20.77
C ILE A 116 15.39 18.58 19.76
N ILE A 117 14.37 19.31 19.30
CA ILE A 117 13.33 18.75 18.42
C ILE A 117 13.42 19.36 17.03
N TRP A 118 13.28 20.67 16.92
CA TRP A 118 13.04 21.31 15.63
C TRP A 118 14.25 21.27 14.69
N GLN A 119 15.45 21.58 15.21
CA GLN A 119 16.65 21.61 14.37
C GLN A 119 17.05 20.21 13.85
N PRO A 120 17.02 19.13 14.66
CA PRO A 120 17.16 17.77 14.15
C PRO A 120 16.11 17.42 13.09
N LEU A 121 14.82 17.70 13.37
CA LEU A 121 13.71 17.42 12.46
C LEU A 121 13.88 18.12 11.09
N ILE A 122 14.24 19.40 11.06
CA ILE A 122 14.50 20.13 9.81
C ILE A 122 15.73 19.58 9.09
N THR A 123 16.74 19.11 9.83
CA THR A 123 17.95 18.51 9.24
C THR A 123 17.60 17.20 8.54
N GLU A 124 16.83 16.33 9.19
CA GLU A 124 16.35 15.06 8.63
C GLU A 124 15.44 15.30 7.42
N PHE A 125 14.49 16.23 7.52
CA PHE A 125 13.61 16.60 6.41
C PHE A 125 14.39 17.13 5.20
N SER A 126 15.43 17.92 5.44
CA SER A 126 16.29 18.44 4.37
C SER A 126 17.12 17.33 3.72
N GLN A 127 17.67 16.40 4.53
CA GLN A 127 18.40 15.24 4.02
C GLN A 127 17.52 14.32 3.18
N LEU A 128 16.28 14.08 3.62
CA LEU A 128 15.26 13.37 2.85
C LEU A 128 14.95 14.09 1.53
N GLY A 129 14.83 15.42 1.56
CA GLY A 129 14.68 16.22 0.34
C GLY A 129 15.84 16.01 -0.65
N VAL A 130 17.08 15.98 -0.16
CA VAL A 130 18.27 15.72 -1.00
C VAL A 130 18.25 14.30 -1.57
N SER A 131 17.92 13.29 -0.76
CA SER A 131 17.89 11.89 -1.21
C SER A 131 16.78 11.64 -2.23
N MET A 132 15.60 12.24 -2.02
CA MET A 132 14.49 12.26 -2.98
C MET A 132 14.91 12.95 -4.28
N ALA A 133 15.51 14.14 -4.21
CA ALA A 133 15.96 14.88 -5.39
C ALA A 133 16.97 14.08 -6.22
N ASN A 134 17.89 13.37 -5.58
CA ASN A 134 18.88 12.52 -6.25
C ASN A 134 18.37 11.10 -6.62
N ALA A 135 17.12 10.76 -6.28
CA ALA A 135 16.59 9.40 -6.36
C ALA A 135 17.47 8.34 -5.66
N SER A 136 18.18 8.75 -4.59
CA SER A 136 19.00 7.87 -3.77
C SER A 136 18.27 7.34 -2.54
N VAL A 137 17.07 7.84 -2.25
CA VAL A 137 16.18 7.30 -1.21
C VAL A 137 15.91 5.82 -1.49
N THR A 138 15.95 4.97 -0.46
CA THR A 138 15.63 3.55 -0.64
C THR A 138 14.14 3.38 -0.89
N LEU A 139 13.74 2.26 -1.51
CA LEU A 139 12.32 1.96 -1.71
C LEU A 139 11.59 1.71 -0.38
N GLU A 140 12.29 1.16 0.62
CA GLU A 140 11.79 1.01 1.98
C GLU A 140 11.49 2.38 2.63
N GLU A 141 12.48 3.28 2.66
CA GLU A 141 12.30 4.65 3.18
C GLU A 141 11.20 5.38 2.42
N LEU A 142 11.12 5.20 1.10
CA LEU A 142 10.03 5.79 0.31
C LEU A 142 8.66 5.26 0.74
N ASN A 143 8.52 3.95 1.01
CA ASN A 143 7.26 3.39 1.48
C ASN A 143 6.85 3.97 2.83
N GLU A 144 7.79 4.14 3.76
CA GLU A 144 7.54 4.80 5.04
C GLU A 144 7.08 6.24 4.84
N VAL A 145 7.74 7.00 3.97
CA VAL A 145 7.36 8.39 3.66
C VAL A 145 5.97 8.48 3.02
N LEU A 146 5.62 7.56 2.12
CA LEU A 146 4.28 7.50 1.52
C LEU A 146 3.20 7.21 2.58
N MET A 147 3.50 6.31 3.53
CA MET A 147 2.62 5.99 4.64
C MET A 147 2.46 7.16 5.62
N GLU A 148 3.57 7.76 6.07
CA GLU A 148 3.57 8.87 7.05
C GLU A 148 2.96 10.15 6.47
N SER A 149 3.16 10.41 5.18
CA SER A 149 2.51 11.55 4.52
C SER A 149 0.99 11.33 4.35
N GLY A 150 0.53 10.07 4.36
CA GLY A 150 -0.87 9.71 4.14
C GLY A 150 -1.29 9.80 2.67
N ASP A 151 -0.35 9.80 1.72
CA ASP A 151 -0.67 9.88 0.29
C ASP A 151 -1.31 8.57 -0.21
N GLN A 152 -2.58 8.65 -0.58
CA GLN A 152 -3.42 7.50 -0.94
C GLN A 152 -3.20 6.99 -2.37
N GLY A 153 -2.25 7.54 -3.12
CA GLY A 153 -1.98 7.12 -4.51
C GLY A 153 -2.13 8.24 -5.53
N ASP A 154 -2.95 9.27 -5.26
CA ASP A 154 -3.23 10.34 -6.23
C ASP A 154 -2.06 11.31 -6.45
N GLY A 155 -1.04 11.23 -5.59
CA GLY A 155 0.20 12.00 -5.68
C GLY A 155 0.06 13.47 -5.32
N LYS A 156 -1.12 13.95 -4.91
CA LYS A 156 -1.33 15.37 -4.57
C LYS A 156 -0.60 15.73 -3.29
N ILE A 157 -0.68 14.85 -2.29
CA ILE A 157 0.00 15.04 -1.00
C ILE A 157 1.50 14.96 -1.22
N MET A 158 1.99 13.93 -1.91
CA MET A 158 3.41 13.76 -2.20
C MET A 158 3.98 14.93 -3.01
N LYS A 159 3.26 15.43 -4.02
CA LYS A 159 3.68 16.63 -4.77
C LYS A 159 3.87 17.84 -3.86
N LYS A 160 2.95 18.02 -2.91
CA LYS A 160 3.01 19.11 -1.93
C LYS A 160 4.21 18.94 -0.99
N GLU A 161 4.45 17.74 -0.47
CA GLU A 161 5.63 17.45 0.35
C GLU A 161 6.93 17.75 -0.41
N LEU A 162 7.06 17.26 -1.64
CA LEU A 162 8.23 17.50 -2.49
C LEU A 162 8.44 18.99 -2.82
N SER A 163 7.34 19.75 -2.99
CA SER A 163 7.40 21.19 -3.22
C SER A 163 7.91 21.92 -1.97
N LEU A 164 7.44 21.54 -0.78
CA LEU A 164 7.92 22.09 0.49
C LEU A 164 9.40 21.73 0.74
N MET A 165 9.82 20.50 0.42
CA MET A 165 11.23 20.12 0.42
C MET A 165 12.04 21.01 -0.53
N SER A 166 11.53 21.26 -1.73
CA SER A 166 12.22 22.13 -2.70
C SER A 166 12.40 23.55 -2.20
N GLU A 167 11.39 24.13 -1.54
CA GLU A 167 11.48 25.47 -0.94
C GLU A 167 12.60 25.55 0.11
N ILE A 168 12.70 24.55 1.00
CA ILE A 168 13.75 24.48 2.01
C ILE A 168 15.14 24.29 1.39
N LEU A 169 15.26 23.43 0.37
CA LEU A 169 16.52 23.17 -0.30
C LEU A 169 17.05 24.40 -1.05
N CYS A 170 16.17 25.19 -1.68
CA CYS A 170 16.55 26.43 -2.37
C CYS A 170 17.16 27.49 -1.44
N GLU A 171 16.84 27.45 -0.15
CA GLU A 171 17.40 28.36 0.86
C GLU A 171 18.78 27.90 1.35
N SER A 172 19.13 26.64 1.11
CA SER A 172 20.43 26.09 1.44
C SER A 172 21.46 26.44 0.35
N ALA A 173 22.62 26.97 0.74
CA ALA A 173 23.69 27.28 -0.22
C ALA A 173 24.42 26.01 -0.73
N SER A 174 24.23 24.86 -0.08
CA SER A 174 24.99 23.64 -0.27
C SER A 174 24.47 22.73 -1.38
N PHE A 175 23.18 22.81 -1.73
CA PHE A 175 22.56 21.90 -2.69
C PHE A 175 21.69 22.68 -3.68
N LYS A 176 21.93 22.47 -4.96
CA LYS A 176 21.09 23.01 -6.04
C LYS A 176 20.43 21.84 -6.75
N PRO A 177 19.14 21.58 -6.51
CA PRO A 177 18.45 20.53 -7.24
C PRO A 177 18.34 20.86 -8.72
N GLU A 178 18.16 19.83 -9.54
CA GLU A 178 17.86 19.99 -10.97
C GLU A 178 16.55 20.75 -11.18
N GLU A 179 16.43 21.43 -12.32
CA GLU A 179 15.18 22.07 -12.71
C GLU A 179 14.06 21.03 -12.84
N LYS A 180 12.89 21.30 -12.26
CA LYS A 180 11.70 20.42 -12.30
C LYS A 180 11.93 19.02 -11.70
N TRP A 181 12.85 18.91 -10.73
CA TRP A 181 13.09 17.65 -10.04
C TRP A 181 11.82 17.14 -9.33
N VAL A 182 10.97 18.03 -8.81
CA VAL A 182 9.72 17.68 -8.14
C VAL A 182 8.80 16.90 -9.08
N GLU A 183 8.56 17.41 -10.29
CA GLU A 183 7.70 16.73 -11.27
C GLU A 183 8.29 15.40 -11.72
N ARG A 184 9.61 15.35 -11.94
CA ARG A 184 10.31 14.12 -12.34
C ARG A 184 10.20 13.04 -11.26
N ARG A 185 10.47 13.40 -9.99
CA ARG A 185 10.38 12.46 -8.86
C ARG A 185 8.96 12.05 -8.57
N LEU A 186 7.99 12.94 -8.69
CA LEU A 186 6.58 12.58 -8.57
C LEU A 186 6.19 11.52 -9.61
N ALA A 187 6.58 11.71 -10.88
CA ALA A 187 6.32 10.72 -11.94
C ALA A 187 6.98 9.38 -11.62
N GLN A 188 8.24 9.39 -11.15
CA GLN A 188 8.98 8.20 -10.77
C GLN A 188 8.36 7.44 -9.59
N ILE A 189 7.86 8.16 -8.58
CA ILE A 189 7.14 7.57 -7.43
C ILE A 189 5.81 6.94 -7.89
N GLN A 190 5.10 7.59 -8.81
CA GLN A 190 3.87 7.04 -9.39
C GLN A 190 4.15 5.79 -10.23
N GLU A 191 5.23 5.80 -10.99
CA GLU A 191 5.74 4.64 -11.72
C GLU A 191 6.07 3.47 -10.78
N TYR A 192 6.74 3.73 -9.66
CA TYR A 192 7.05 2.76 -8.61
C TYR A 192 5.78 2.15 -7.99
N ARG A 193 4.78 2.96 -7.65
CA ARG A 193 3.49 2.46 -7.12
C ARG A 193 2.81 1.50 -8.08
N GLN A 194 2.76 1.86 -9.35
CA GLN A 194 2.18 1.00 -10.38
C GLN A 194 3.03 -0.27 -10.61
N LEU A 195 4.35 -0.21 -10.42
CA LEU A 195 5.20 -1.40 -10.45
C LEU A 195 4.88 -2.34 -9.28
N HIS A 196 4.65 -1.81 -8.08
CA HIS A 196 4.28 -2.61 -6.92
C HIS A 196 2.94 -3.33 -7.12
N GLU A 197 1.95 -2.69 -7.74
CA GLU A 197 0.67 -3.34 -8.09
C GLU A 197 0.87 -4.47 -9.11
N ALA A 198 1.70 -4.25 -10.13
CA ALA A 198 2.05 -5.29 -11.11
C ALA A 198 2.89 -6.42 -10.50
N ALA A 199 3.71 -6.14 -9.49
CA ALA A 199 4.49 -7.14 -8.77
C ALA A 199 3.61 -8.13 -7.99
N ALA A 200 2.57 -7.65 -7.32
CA ALA A 200 1.61 -8.52 -6.65
C ALA A 200 0.92 -9.48 -7.63
N ALA A 201 0.51 -8.98 -8.80
CA ALA A 201 -0.03 -9.80 -9.88
C ALA A 201 0.98 -10.84 -10.37
N ALA A 202 2.22 -10.42 -10.67
CA ALA A 202 3.29 -11.31 -11.10
C ALA A 202 3.59 -12.41 -10.07
N SER A 203 3.67 -12.04 -8.79
CA SER A 203 3.88 -12.95 -7.66
C SER A 203 2.77 -13.99 -7.57
N ALA A 204 1.50 -13.58 -7.70
CA ALA A 204 0.38 -14.50 -7.74
C ALA A 204 0.47 -15.47 -8.93
N MET A 205 0.74 -14.97 -10.13
CA MET A 205 0.85 -15.81 -11.34
C MET A 205 1.99 -16.83 -11.24
N LEU A 206 3.17 -16.42 -10.75
CA LEU A 206 4.33 -17.30 -10.57
C LEU A 206 4.06 -18.38 -9.51
N LYS A 207 3.44 -18.01 -8.38
CA LYS A 207 3.03 -18.98 -7.35
C LYS A 207 2.00 -19.99 -7.89
N ILE A 208 1.09 -19.56 -8.78
CA ILE A 208 0.13 -20.49 -9.41
C ILE A 208 0.89 -21.43 -10.34
N ALA A 209 1.77 -20.90 -11.19
CA ALA A 209 2.57 -21.70 -12.10
C ALA A 209 3.41 -22.76 -11.36
N GLU A 210 4.03 -22.39 -10.24
CA GLU A 210 4.76 -23.31 -9.36
C GLU A 210 3.84 -24.39 -8.76
N LYS A 211 2.71 -24.00 -8.18
CA LYS A 211 1.73 -24.94 -7.58
C LYS A 211 1.13 -25.90 -8.60
N MET A 212 0.91 -25.43 -9.83
CA MET A 212 0.39 -26.21 -10.95
C MET A 212 1.50 -27.00 -11.68
N LYS A 213 2.77 -26.85 -11.25
CA LYS A 213 3.96 -27.51 -11.81
C LYS A 213 4.13 -27.26 -13.32
N LEU A 214 3.86 -26.04 -13.76
CA LEU A 214 4.08 -25.63 -15.15
C LEU A 214 5.58 -25.58 -15.43
N SER A 215 5.99 -26.15 -16.56
CA SER A 215 7.37 -26.23 -17.03
C SER A 215 7.73 -25.17 -18.07
N GLY A 216 6.75 -24.38 -18.52
CA GLY A 216 6.96 -23.25 -19.42
C GLY A 216 7.68 -22.09 -18.74
N LYS A 217 8.17 -21.13 -19.55
CA LYS A 217 8.96 -19.99 -19.07
C LYS A 217 8.06 -18.82 -18.65
N PHE A 218 8.45 -18.14 -17.55
CA PHE A 218 7.80 -16.94 -17.02
C PHE A 218 8.78 -15.76 -16.84
N ALA A 219 9.93 -15.82 -17.50
CA ALA A 219 11.02 -14.85 -17.40
C ALA A 219 10.57 -13.39 -17.63
N GLU A 220 9.49 -13.18 -18.37
CA GLU A 220 8.89 -11.87 -18.67
C GLU A 220 8.38 -11.13 -17.43
N ILE A 221 8.00 -11.85 -16.38
CA ILE A 221 7.43 -11.28 -15.14
C ILE A 221 8.22 -11.63 -13.88
N GLU A 222 9.21 -12.53 -13.95
CA GLU A 222 10.08 -12.90 -12.83
C GLU A 222 10.83 -11.70 -12.23
N THR A 223 11.18 -10.71 -13.04
CA THR A 223 11.84 -9.49 -12.53
C THR A 223 10.90 -8.65 -11.66
N LEU A 224 9.58 -8.74 -11.86
CA LEU A 224 8.60 -8.01 -11.05
C LEU A 224 8.39 -8.65 -9.69
N SER A 225 8.45 -9.99 -9.57
CA SER A 225 8.28 -10.63 -8.25
C SER A 225 9.41 -10.30 -7.28
N GLN A 226 10.59 -9.94 -7.80
CA GLN A 226 11.71 -9.48 -6.97
C GLN A 226 11.36 -8.22 -6.17
N LEU A 227 10.35 -7.42 -6.58
CA LEU A 227 9.94 -6.22 -5.83
C LEU A 227 9.40 -6.55 -4.43
N GLU A 228 8.90 -7.77 -4.22
CA GLU A 228 8.42 -8.22 -2.90
C GLU A 228 9.57 -8.60 -1.96
N GLU A 229 10.78 -8.84 -2.49
CA GLU A 229 11.94 -9.24 -1.71
C GLU A 229 12.52 -8.07 -0.91
N ASP A 230 12.90 -8.34 0.34
CA ASP A 230 13.49 -7.30 1.20
C ASP A 230 14.80 -6.74 0.65
N THR A 231 15.57 -7.56 -0.08
CA THR A 231 16.80 -7.10 -0.75
C THR A 231 16.52 -6.06 -1.83
N PHE A 232 15.36 -6.11 -2.47
CA PHE A 232 14.96 -5.14 -3.48
C PHE A 232 14.51 -3.82 -2.82
N LYS A 233 13.84 -3.88 -1.66
CA LYS A 233 13.40 -2.69 -0.91
C LYS A 233 14.57 -1.79 -0.47
N GLN A 234 15.76 -2.37 -0.29
CA GLN A 234 16.99 -1.62 0.02
C GLN A 234 17.59 -0.85 -1.17
N ARG A 235 17.11 -1.10 -2.39
CA ARG A 235 17.62 -0.43 -3.59
C ARG A 235 17.14 1.02 -3.64
N PRO A 236 17.93 1.94 -4.22
CA PRO A 236 17.50 3.33 -4.38
C PRO A 236 16.39 3.46 -5.43
N LEU A 237 15.53 4.46 -5.30
CA LEU A 237 14.48 4.78 -6.28
C LEU A 237 15.02 4.93 -7.72
N GLY A 238 16.25 5.40 -7.86
CA GLY A 238 16.95 5.54 -9.14
C GLY A 238 17.35 4.22 -9.81
N SER A 239 17.25 3.08 -9.12
CA SER A 239 17.63 1.77 -9.69
C SER A 239 16.51 1.10 -10.50
N LEU A 240 15.34 1.74 -10.65
CA LEU A 240 14.25 1.18 -11.44
C LEU A 240 14.66 1.09 -12.92
N THR A 241 14.75 -0.13 -13.44
CA THR A 241 15.26 -0.41 -14.79
C THR A 241 14.14 -0.42 -15.84
N ALA A 242 14.52 -0.23 -17.11
CA ALA A 242 13.60 -0.33 -18.24
C ALA A 242 12.93 -1.71 -18.33
N ASP A 243 13.63 -2.77 -17.92
CA ASP A 243 13.12 -4.14 -17.93
C ASP A 243 11.91 -4.31 -16.99
N LEU A 244 11.94 -3.68 -15.80
CA LEU A 244 10.80 -3.66 -14.88
C LEU A 244 9.58 -2.99 -15.51
N PHE A 245 9.81 -1.88 -16.24
CA PHE A 245 8.74 -1.18 -16.94
C PHE A 245 8.20 -1.98 -18.13
N GLN A 246 9.06 -2.73 -18.82
CA GLN A 246 8.63 -3.63 -19.89
C GLN A 246 7.80 -4.78 -19.34
N ALA A 247 8.25 -5.42 -18.26
CA ALA A 247 7.50 -6.46 -17.56
C ALA A 247 6.13 -5.95 -17.11
N LYS A 248 6.08 -4.75 -16.50
CA LYS A 248 4.83 -4.10 -16.12
C LYS A 248 3.89 -3.87 -17.30
N ARG A 249 4.40 -3.50 -18.48
CA ARG A 249 3.55 -3.32 -19.67
C ARG A 249 2.83 -4.62 -20.04
N GLN A 250 3.44 -5.78 -19.83
CA GLN A 250 2.79 -7.07 -20.04
C GLN A 250 1.59 -7.28 -19.11
N LEU A 251 1.61 -6.68 -17.91
CA LEU A 251 0.55 -6.76 -16.90
C LEU A 251 -0.33 -5.50 -16.84
N SER A 252 -0.25 -4.62 -17.84
CA SER A 252 -0.97 -3.32 -17.82
C SER A 252 -2.49 -3.45 -17.83
N THR A 253 -3.03 -4.59 -18.27
CA THR A 253 -4.48 -4.89 -18.27
C THR A 253 -4.94 -5.56 -16.97
N VAL A 254 -4.02 -5.93 -16.09
CA VAL A 254 -4.33 -6.60 -14.83
C VAL A 254 -4.67 -5.55 -13.77
N THR A 255 -5.86 -5.68 -13.19
CA THR A 255 -6.35 -4.77 -12.14
C THR A 255 -6.16 -5.41 -10.76
N LYS A 256 -6.31 -4.63 -9.68
CA LYS A 256 -6.33 -5.19 -8.31
C LYS A 256 -7.40 -6.27 -8.13
N HIS A 257 -8.54 -6.13 -8.80
CA HIS A 257 -9.63 -7.10 -8.78
C HIS A 257 -9.22 -8.43 -9.44
N HIS A 258 -8.49 -8.35 -10.56
CA HIS A 258 -7.91 -9.49 -11.24
C HIS A 258 -6.85 -10.20 -10.39
N THR A 259 -5.98 -9.43 -9.71
CA THR A 259 -4.98 -9.97 -8.78
C THR A 259 -5.64 -10.73 -7.63
N ALA A 260 -6.65 -10.14 -6.98
CA ALA A 260 -7.40 -10.79 -5.91
C ALA A 260 -8.06 -12.11 -6.36
N CYS A 261 -8.56 -12.16 -7.60
CA CYS A 261 -9.11 -13.39 -8.19
C CYS A 261 -8.09 -14.53 -8.27
N LEU A 262 -6.84 -14.22 -8.62
CA LEU A 262 -5.74 -15.17 -8.68
C LEU A 262 -5.24 -15.55 -7.28
N GLU A 263 -5.19 -14.59 -6.36
CA GLU A 263 -4.85 -14.85 -4.95
C GLU A 263 -5.86 -15.79 -4.28
N GLU A 264 -7.15 -15.65 -4.57
CA GLU A 264 -8.16 -16.59 -4.07
C GLU A 264 -8.03 -17.98 -4.69
N PHE A 265 -7.66 -18.06 -5.96
CA PHE A 265 -7.31 -19.34 -6.58
C PHE A 265 -6.11 -19.99 -5.86
N LEU A 266 -5.08 -19.21 -5.52
CA LEU A 266 -3.93 -19.68 -4.75
C LEU A 266 -4.28 -20.13 -3.33
N ALA A 267 -5.17 -19.42 -2.66
CA ALA A 267 -5.65 -19.74 -1.31
C ALA A 267 -6.50 -21.02 -1.31
N SER A 268 -7.28 -21.22 -2.38
CA SER A 268 -8.17 -22.37 -2.60
C SER A 268 -7.45 -23.64 -3.08
N GLN A 269 -6.14 -23.75 -2.83
CA GLN A 269 -5.33 -24.85 -3.36
C GLN A 269 -5.78 -26.23 -2.88
N THR A 270 -6.44 -26.34 -1.73
CA THR A 270 -6.99 -27.63 -1.25
C THR A 270 -8.10 -28.16 -2.15
N LEU A 271 -8.96 -27.28 -2.67
CA LEU A 271 -9.98 -27.60 -3.68
C LEU A 271 -9.32 -27.88 -5.04
N VAL A 272 -8.37 -27.03 -5.44
CA VAL A 272 -7.63 -27.17 -6.71
C VAL A 272 -6.86 -28.49 -6.76
N SER A 273 -6.14 -28.84 -5.69
CA SER A 273 -5.38 -30.11 -5.56
C SER A 273 -6.28 -31.33 -5.35
N TRP A 274 -7.45 -31.18 -4.73
CA TRP A 274 -8.46 -32.25 -4.73
C TRP A 274 -8.94 -32.59 -6.14
N LYS A 275 -9.00 -31.60 -7.05
CA LYS A 275 -9.27 -31.80 -8.47
C LYS A 275 -8.04 -32.16 -9.29
N MET A 276 -6.84 -31.80 -8.82
CA MET A 276 -5.53 -32.09 -9.40
C MET A 276 -4.72 -33.08 -8.55
N PRO A 277 -5.12 -34.36 -8.40
CA PRO A 277 -4.21 -35.33 -7.83
C PRO A 277 -3.06 -35.54 -8.83
N ALA A 278 -1.86 -35.28 -8.32
CA ALA A 278 -0.59 -35.38 -9.00
C ALA A 278 -0.53 -36.58 -9.97
N TYR A 279 -0.28 -36.30 -11.25
CA TYR A 279 0.16 -37.28 -12.24
C TYR A 279 -0.82 -38.47 -12.42
N TYR A 280 -1.87 -38.30 -13.25
CA TYR A 280 -2.83 -39.35 -13.65
C TYR A 280 -3.61 -40.04 -12.49
N SER A 281 -4.79 -39.53 -12.08
CA SER A 281 -5.85 -40.39 -11.49
C SER A 281 -7.26 -39.74 -11.39
N VAL A 282 -8.19 -40.22 -12.24
CA VAL A 282 -9.62 -40.61 -12.04
C VAL A 282 -10.57 -39.84 -11.08
N HIS A 283 -10.40 -38.56 -10.77
CA HIS A 283 -11.32 -37.92 -9.79
C HIS A 283 -12.19 -36.74 -10.25
N CYS A 284 -11.79 -35.99 -11.30
CA CYS A 284 -12.59 -35.14 -12.20
C CYS A 284 -11.62 -34.61 -13.26
N THR A 285 -11.36 -35.39 -14.30
CA THR A 285 -10.31 -35.17 -15.31
C THR A 285 -10.74 -34.22 -16.42
N ASP A 286 -12.05 -34.03 -16.60
CA ASP A 286 -12.62 -33.18 -17.64
C ASP A 286 -13.88 -32.46 -17.15
N MET A 287 -14.28 -31.42 -17.87
CA MET A 287 -15.54 -30.68 -17.72
C MET A 287 -16.77 -31.60 -17.62
N SER A 288 -16.76 -32.70 -18.36
CA SER A 288 -17.82 -33.70 -18.36
C SER A 288 -18.00 -34.37 -16.98
N ASP A 289 -16.92 -34.63 -16.25
CA ASP A 289 -16.96 -35.24 -14.91
C ASP A 289 -17.53 -34.28 -13.85
N VAL A 290 -17.26 -32.97 -13.99
CA VAL A 290 -17.81 -31.95 -13.09
C VAL A 290 -19.32 -31.88 -13.23
N LYS A 291 -19.82 -31.96 -14.47
CA LYS A 291 -21.25 -31.95 -14.75
C LYS A 291 -21.95 -33.17 -14.12
N VAL A 292 -21.42 -34.38 -14.33
CA VAL A 292 -21.98 -35.60 -13.74
C VAL A 292 -22.00 -35.51 -12.21
N TYR A 293 -20.93 -35.00 -11.61
CA TYR A 293 -20.87 -34.80 -10.16
C TYR A 293 -21.92 -33.80 -9.66
N VAL A 294 -22.11 -32.68 -10.36
CA VAL A 294 -23.11 -31.65 -10.00
C VAL A 294 -24.53 -32.20 -10.14
N ASP A 295 -24.81 -32.99 -11.18
CA ASP A 295 -26.12 -33.63 -11.37
C ASP A 295 -26.41 -34.60 -10.21
N LEU A 296 -25.44 -35.44 -9.82
CA LEU A 296 -25.56 -36.34 -8.66
C LEU A 296 -25.70 -35.58 -7.34
N ALA A 297 -24.92 -34.52 -7.15
CA ALA A 297 -24.95 -33.69 -5.97
C ALA A 297 -26.30 -32.97 -5.81
N SER A 298 -26.88 -32.51 -6.92
CA SER A 298 -28.20 -31.86 -6.95
C SER A 298 -29.32 -32.85 -6.62
N ILE A 299 -29.25 -34.09 -7.10
CA ILE A 299 -30.19 -35.16 -6.72
C ILE A 299 -30.08 -35.45 -5.22
N SER A 300 -28.86 -35.45 -4.67
CA SER A 300 -28.60 -35.70 -3.25
C SER A 300 -29.12 -34.59 -2.33
N ALA A 301 -29.01 -33.34 -2.77
CA ALA A 301 -29.51 -32.18 -2.03
C ALA A 301 -31.05 -32.19 -1.91
N GLY A 302 -31.74 -32.91 -2.81
CA GLY A 302 -33.18 -33.08 -2.77
C GLY A 302 -33.92 -31.75 -2.90
N GLU A 303 -34.67 -31.38 -1.86
CA GLU A 303 -35.43 -30.11 -1.78
C GLU A 303 -34.80 -29.12 -0.76
N ASN A 304 -33.58 -29.39 -0.28
CA ASN A 304 -32.91 -28.48 0.64
C ASN A 304 -32.27 -27.31 -0.13
N ASP A 305 -32.98 -26.18 -0.18
CA ASP A 305 -32.54 -24.94 -0.86
C ASP A 305 -31.09 -24.56 -0.53
N THR A 306 -30.66 -24.76 0.72
CA THR A 306 -29.29 -24.41 1.14
C THR A 306 -28.24 -25.32 0.49
N GLU A 307 -28.51 -26.61 0.38
CA GLU A 307 -27.58 -27.56 -0.26
C GLU A 307 -27.58 -27.39 -1.78
N ILE A 308 -28.74 -27.09 -2.38
CA ILE A 308 -28.85 -26.76 -3.81
C ILE A 308 -28.00 -25.52 -4.13
N ASP A 309 -28.11 -24.46 -3.33
CA ASP A 309 -27.30 -23.25 -3.49
C ASP A 309 -25.80 -23.53 -3.32
N GLN A 310 -25.41 -24.43 -2.41
CA GLN A 310 -24.02 -24.84 -2.22
C GLN A 310 -23.47 -25.60 -3.43
N VAL A 311 -24.26 -26.50 -4.03
CA VAL A 311 -23.87 -27.22 -5.25
C VAL A 311 -23.76 -26.27 -6.44
N ALA A 312 -24.71 -25.33 -6.59
CA ALA A 312 -24.66 -24.30 -7.62
C ALA A 312 -23.44 -23.38 -7.46
N CYS A 313 -23.14 -22.97 -6.23
CA CYS A 313 -21.95 -22.18 -5.88
C CYS A 313 -20.65 -22.91 -6.28
N PHE A 314 -20.56 -24.21 -6.00
CA PHE A 314 -19.44 -25.06 -6.41
C PHE A 314 -19.33 -25.19 -7.93
N HIS A 315 -20.44 -25.44 -8.61
CA HIS A 315 -20.50 -25.49 -10.08
C HIS A 315 -19.96 -24.19 -10.69
N ASP A 316 -20.52 -23.05 -10.29
CA ASP A 316 -20.14 -21.74 -10.83
C ASP A 316 -18.66 -21.43 -10.57
N ALA A 317 -18.14 -21.77 -9.40
CA ALA A 317 -16.72 -21.61 -9.08
C ALA A 317 -15.83 -22.45 -10.00
N VAL A 318 -16.11 -23.75 -10.15
CA VAL A 318 -15.30 -24.64 -11.01
C VAL A 318 -15.39 -24.23 -12.48
N MET A 319 -16.58 -23.86 -12.95
CA MET A 319 -16.79 -23.41 -14.32
C MET A 319 -16.12 -22.07 -14.60
N GLY A 320 -16.15 -21.12 -13.66
CA GLY A 320 -15.52 -19.82 -13.84
C GLY A 320 -13.99 -19.88 -13.84
N TYR A 321 -13.41 -20.78 -13.04
CA TYR A 321 -11.95 -21.02 -13.02
C TYR A 321 -11.48 -22.10 -14.00
N ALA A 322 -12.38 -22.67 -14.80
CA ALA A 322 -12.08 -23.75 -15.72
C ALA A 322 -10.93 -23.51 -16.70
N PRO A 323 -10.72 -22.30 -17.27
CA PRO A 323 -9.56 -22.03 -18.11
C PRO A 323 -8.23 -22.33 -17.40
N LEU A 324 -8.10 -21.96 -16.12
CA LEU A 324 -6.90 -22.23 -15.33
C LEU A 324 -6.83 -23.68 -14.86
N LEU A 325 -7.99 -24.30 -14.57
CA LEU A 325 -8.05 -25.68 -14.08
C LEU A 325 -7.82 -26.72 -15.18
N TYR A 326 -8.39 -26.54 -16.36
CA TYR A 326 -8.48 -27.61 -17.37
C TYR A 326 -7.80 -27.27 -18.69
N SER A 327 -7.55 -25.99 -18.98
CA SER A 327 -7.03 -25.57 -20.29
C SER A 327 -5.51 -25.31 -20.31
N LEU A 328 -4.85 -25.30 -19.15
CA LEU A 328 -3.40 -25.14 -19.07
C LEU A 328 -2.67 -26.47 -19.29
N SER A 329 -1.80 -26.51 -20.31
CA SER A 329 -0.90 -27.64 -20.50
C SER A 329 0.28 -27.60 -19.51
N PRO A 330 0.90 -28.75 -19.17
CA PRO A 330 2.08 -28.77 -18.31
C PRO A 330 3.27 -27.96 -18.84
N GLU A 331 3.33 -27.70 -20.15
CA GLU A 331 4.37 -26.90 -20.82
C GLU A 331 3.99 -25.43 -21.00
N ALA A 332 2.82 -25.00 -20.50
CA ALA A 332 2.32 -23.64 -20.66
C ALA A 332 3.28 -22.62 -20.06
N GLY A 333 3.64 -21.61 -20.86
CA GLY A 333 4.42 -20.46 -20.41
C GLY A 333 3.53 -19.28 -20.03
N PHE A 334 4.16 -18.12 -19.85
CA PHE A 334 3.47 -16.91 -19.40
C PHE A 334 2.31 -16.47 -20.33
N GLN A 335 2.47 -16.55 -21.65
CA GLN A 335 1.44 -16.09 -22.59
C GLN A 335 0.19 -16.98 -22.59
N GLU A 336 0.38 -18.31 -22.57
CA GLU A 336 -0.71 -19.27 -22.44
C GLU A 336 -1.43 -19.11 -21.10
N PHE A 337 -0.67 -18.92 -20.01
CA PHE A 337 -1.22 -18.65 -18.70
C PHE A 337 -2.08 -17.38 -18.70
N LEU A 338 -1.53 -16.27 -19.21
CA LEU A 338 -2.21 -14.99 -19.23
C LEU A 338 -3.52 -15.06 -20.04
N LYS A 339 -3.53 -15.80 -21.16
CA LYS A 339 -4.73 -16.04 -21.96
C LYS A 339 -5.81 -16.79 -21.17
N CYS A 340 -5.45 -17.79 -20.39
CA CYS A 340 -6.39 -18.51 -19.54
C CYS A 340 -6.89 -17.63 -18.39
N ALA A 341 -6.00 -16.85 -17.76
CA ALA A 341 -6.37 -15.90 -16.72
C ALA A 341 -7.34 -14.83 -17.24
N GLN A 342 -7.16 -14.34 -18.46
CA GLN A 342 -8.10 -13.41 -19.11
C GLN A 342 -9.51 -13.99 -19.23
N GLN A 343 -9.65 -15.27 -19.58
CA GLN A 343 -10.97 -15.93 -19.65
C GLN A 343 -11.63 -16.06 -18.27
N VAL A 344 -10.83 -16.30 -17.22
CA VAL A 344 -11.33 -16.29 -15.84
C VAL A 344 -11.79 -14.89 -15.46
N TRP A 345 -11.01 -13.85 -15.77
CA TRP A 345 -11.38 -12.46 -15.50
C TRP A 345 -12.61 -12.01 -16.28
N ASP A 346 -12.78 -12.45 -17.53
CA ASP A 346 -14.00 -12.20 -18.31
C ASP A 346 -15.23 -12.81 -17.63
N THR A 347 -15.06 -13.95 -16.94
CA THR A 347 -16.12 -14.57 -16.15
C THR A 347 -16.33 -13.82 -14.83
N GLN A 348 -15.26 -13.42 -14.16
CA GLN A 348 -15.30 -12.60 -12.95
C GLN A 348 -16.00 -11.26 -13.17
N ASN A 349 -15.78 -10.61 -14.32
CA ASN A 349 -16.43 -9.36 -14.68
C ASN A 349 -17.95 -9.51 -14.91
N ARG A 350 -18.44 -10.74 -15.12
CA ARG A 350 -19.87 -11.06 -15.23
C ARG A 350 -20.46 -11.51 -13.88
N ASP A 351 -19.62 -12.05 -13.01
CA ASP A 351 -19.97 -12.52 -11.67
C ASP A 351 -18.89 -12.07 -10.67
N ASP A 352 -19.09 -10.88 -10.10
CA ASP A 352 -18.15 -10.30 -9.13
C ASP A 352 -17.94 -11.19 -7.89
N LYS A 353 -18.88 -12.11 -7.61
CA LYS A 353 -18.79 -13.04 -6.47
C LYS A 353 -18.04 -14.32 -6.79
N LEU A 354 -17.51 -14.48 -8.01
CA LEU A 354 -16.79 -15.68 -8.42
C LEU A 354 -15.65 -16.08 -7.44
N PRO A 355 -14.79 -15.16 -6.96
CA PRO A 355 -13.76 -15.52 -5.97
C PRO A 355 -14.36 -15.95 -4.62
N ASP A 356 -15.44 -15.32 -4.16
CA ASP A 356 -16.12 -15.71 -2.92
C ASP A 356 -16.78 -17.09 -3.04
N LYS A 357 -17.34 -17.42 -4.20
CA LYS A 357 -17.89 -18.76 -4.50
C LYS A 357 -16.80 -19.82 -4.43
N LEU A 358 -15.60 -19.54 -4.95
CA LEU A 358 -14.45 -20.45 -4.86
C LEU A 358 -13.99 -20.64 -3.41
N ARG A 359 -13.92 -19.55 -2.63
CA ARG A 359 -13.56 -19.59 -1.22
C ARG A 359 -14.56 -20.44 -0.42
N GLU A 360 -15.85 -20.23 -0.64
CA GLU A 360 -16.91 -20.98 0.04
C GLU A 360 -16.92 -22.46 -0.36
N SER A 361 -16.75 -22.74 -1.64
CA SER A 361 -16.60 -24.11 -2.16
C SER A 361 -15.41 -24.85 -1.53
N THR A 362 -14.31 -24.14 -1.30
CA THR A 362 -13.15 -24.68 -0.61
C THR A 362 -13.45 -24.99 0.86
N ARG A 363 -14.22 -24.13 1.54
CA ARG A 363 -14.67 -24.37 2.92
C ARG A 363 -15.56 -25.62 3.02
N LEU A 364 -16.41 -25.83 2.01
CA LEU A 364 -17.35 -26.95 1.92
C LEU A 364 -16.71 -28.23 1.35
N LEU A 365 -15.41 -28.24 1.09
CA LEU A 365 -14.71 -29.37 0.47
C LEU A 365 -14.95 -30.72 1.16
N ASN A 366 -14.99 -30.75 2.49
CA ASN A 366 -15.23 -32.00 3.23
C ASN A 366 -16.66 -32.51 3.05
N TRP A 367 -17.63 -31.60 2.99
CA TRP A 367 -19.02 -31.94 2.70
C TRP A 367 -19.16 -32.45 1.26
N LEU A 368 -18.54 -31.78 0.28
CA LEU A 368 -18.49 -32.22 -1.12
C LEU A 368 -17.87 -33.63 -1.27
N LYS A 369 -16.80 -33.93 -0.52
CA LYS A 369 -16.19 -35.27 -0.48
C LYS A 369 -17.15 -36.32 0.09
N ALA A 370 -17.79 -36.05 1.22
CA ALA A 370 -18.74 -36.97 1.84
C ALA A 370 -19.97 -37.23 0.94
N LEU A 371 -20.44 -36.21 0.22
CA LEU A 371 -21.49 -36.32 -0.78
C LEU A 371 -21.09 -37.27 -1.92
N LYS A 372 -19.81 -37.25 -2.34
CA LYS A 372 -19.30 -38.17 -3.36
C LYS A 372 -19.21 -39.61 -2.85
N GLU A 373 -18.71 -39.81 -1.63
CA GLU A 373 -18.49 -41.15 -1.03
C GLU A 373 -19.81 -41.89 -0.76
N THR A 374 -20.83 -41.16 -0.34
CA THR A 374 -22.19 -41.69 -0.13
C THR A 374 -22.80 -42.20 -1.44
N HIS A 375 -22.62 -41.49 -2.56
CA HIS A 375 -23.10 -41.94 -3.87
C HIS A 375 -22.20 -42.97 -4.56
N GLY A 376 -20.87 -42.91 -4.40
CA GLY A 376 -19.96 -43.96 -4.89
C GLY A 376 -20.26 -45.33 -4.27
N SER A 377 -20.72 -45.34 -3.02
CA SER A 377 -21.19 -46.55 -2.33
C SER A 377 -22.54 -47.04 -2.84
N VAL A 378 -23.45 -46.14 -3.23
CA VAL A 378 -24.78 -46.48 -3.76
C VAL A 378 -24.70 -46.94 -5.21
N GLU A 379 -23.85 -46.34 -6.04
CA GLU A 379 -23.63 -46.79 -7.42
C GLU A 379 -22.94 -48.16 -7.46
N GLN A 380 -21.92 -48.40 -6.62
CA GLN A 380 -21.34 -49.74 -6.48
C GLN A 380 -22.34 -50.75 -5.93
N SER A 381 -23.17 -50.39 -4.94
CA SER A 381 -24.20 -51.29 -4.39
C SER A 381 -25.31 -51.56 -5.40
N SER A 382 -25.73 -50.57 -6.19
CA SER A 382 -26.79 -50.71 -7.18
C SER A 382 -26.31 -51.46 -8.40
N LEU A 383 -25.08 -51.22 -8.88
CA LEU A 383 -24.46 -51.99 -9.95
C LEU A 383 -24.17 -53.43 -9.53
N SER A 384 -23.69 -53.65 -8.30
CA SER A 384 -23.47 -55.02 -7.80
C SER A 384 -24.79 -55.75 -7.55
N LEU A 385 -25.86 -55.07 -7.14
CA LEU A 385 -27.20 -55.64 -7.00
C LEU A 385 -27.87 -55.89 -8.36
N LEU A 386 -27.66 -55.02 -9.36
CA LEU A 386 -28.05 -55.26 -10.76
C LEU A 386 -27.27 -56.42 -11.38
N LEU A 387 -25.95 -56.51 -11.14
CA LEU A 387 -25.13 -57.65 -11.58
C LEU A 387 -25.56 -58.95 -10.88
N LEU A 388 -25.92 -58.91 -9.60
CA LEU A 388 -26.47 -60.05 -8.86
C LEU A 388 -27.82 -60.49 -9.43
N LEU A 389 -28.72 -59.55 -9.73
CA LEU A 389 -30.00 -59.83 -10.37
C LEU A 389 -29.82 -60.39 -11.79
N MET A 390 -28.90 -59.83 -12.58
CA MET A 390 -28.58 -60.33 -13.93
C MET A 390 -27.88 -61.71 -13.90
N LEU A 391 -27.10 -62.02 -12.87
CA LEU A 391 -26.51 -63.35 -12.66
C LEU A 391 -27.53 -64.38 -12.16
N MET A 392 -28.55 -63.96 -11.42
CA MET A 392 -29.64 -64.84 -10.99
C MET A 392 -30.62 -65.19 -12.12
N GLU A 393 -30.82 -64.31 -13.11
CA GLU A 393 -31.61 -64.63 -14.31
C GLU A 393 -30.92 -65.62 -15.27
N PHE A 394 -29.63 -65.90 -15.10
CA PHE A 394 -28.88 -66.85 -15.94
C PHE A 394 -28.79 -68.28 -15.37
N ILE A 395 -29.36 -68.53 -14.17
CA ILE A 395 -29.27 -69.84 -13.46
C ILE A 395 -30.67 -70.51 -13.26
N THR A 396 -31.73 -69.94 -13.82
CA THR A 396 -33.05 -70.60 -13.98
C THR A 396 -33.41 -70.69 -15.44
#